data_AF-A0A8S9TYR6-F1
#
_entry.id   AF-A0A8S9TYR6-F1
#
_cell.length_a   1.000
_cell.length_b   1.000
_cell.length_c   1.000
_cell.angle_alpha   90.00
_cell.angle_beta   90.00
_cell.angle_gamma   90.00
#
_symmetry.space_group_name_H-M   'P 1'
#
loop_
_entity.id
_entity.type
_entity.pdbx_description
1 polymer ?
#
loop_
_entity_poly.entity_id
_entity_poly.type
_entity_poly.pdbx_seq_one_letter_code
_entity_poly.pdbx_strand_id
1 'polypeptide(L)'
;MPISWPSCLCLSENCVVFWLRGSRLSMSSYMNYVADGFDTKVAKADKLATIAKEIGCTLAQLAIAWCVSNEHVSTVILGASSVAQLDENLDSLNFVDKLTPEIRARIDEIADVRLSIPVPKARLLAMREQWL
;
A
#
# COMPACT_ATOMS: atom_id res chain seq x y z
N MET A 1 -19.58 13.43 -29.46
CA MET A 1 -19.19 12.00 -29.35
C MET A 1 -18.95 11.70 -27.88
N PRO A 2 -19.82 10.94 -27.21
CA PRO A 2 -19.62 10.63 -25.80
C PRO A 2 -18.51 9.60 -25.65
N ILE A 3 -17.55 9.92 -24.80
CA ILE A 3 -16.43 9.05 -24.42
C ILE A 3 -17.01 7.95 -23.54
N SER A 4 -17.26 6.78 -24.12
CA SER A 4 -17.68 5.59 -23.39
C SER A 4 -16.48 5.05 -22.61
N TRP A 5 -16.50 5.22 -21.29
CA TRP A 5 -15.60 4.51 -20.39
C TRP A 5 -16.02 3.03 -20.36
N PRO A 6 -15.12 2.07 -20.66
CA PRO A 6 -15.47 0.67 -20.53
C PRO A 6 -15.68 0.37 -19.05
N SER A 7 -16.88 -0.13 -18.75
CA SER A 7 -17.35 -0.63 -17.46
C SER A 7 -16.29 -1.45 -16.74
N CYS A 8 -15.95 -0.99 -15.53
CA CYS A 8 -15.11 -1.69 -14.56
C CYS A 8 -15.84 -2.95 -14.08
N LEU A 9 -15.62 -4.07 -14.77
CA LEU A 9 -16.12 -5.39 -14.36
C LEU A 9 -15.13 -6.00 -13.37
N CYS A 10 -15.49 -5.93 -12.10
CA CYS A 10 -14.81 -6.59 -11.01
C CYS A 10 -15.26 -8.06 -10.97
N LEU A 11 -14.51 -8.98 -11.59
CA LEU A 11 -14.72 -10.42 -11.45
C LEU A 11 -13.38 -11.16 -11.40
N SER A 12 -13.12 -11.77 -10.24
CA SER A 12 -12.40 -13.03 -9.98
C SER A 12 -11.03 -13.29 -10.64
N GLU A 13 -10.07 -13.60 -9.76
CA GLU A 13 -8.86 -14.43 -9.95
C GLU A 13 -7.62 -13.86 -10.66
N ASN A 14 -7.59 -12.62 -11.15
CA ASN A 14 -6.34 -12.05 -11.73
C ASN A 14 -6.16 -10.53 -11.54
N CYS A 15 -6.35 -10.04 -10.31
CA CYS A 15 -6.28 -8.62 -9.96
C CYS A 15 -4.95 -7.93 -10.33
N VAL A 16 -3.82 -8.66 -10.31
CA VAL A 16 -2.48 -8.08 -10.58
C VAL A 16 -2.31 -7.62 -12.04
N VAL A 17 -2.96 -8.28 -13.00
CA VAL A 17 -2.78 -7.98 -14.43
C VAL A 17 -3.56 -6.73 -14.86
N PHE A 18 -4.72 -6.46 -14.25
CA PHE A 18 -5.55 -5.31 -14.60
C PHE A 18 -4.90 -3.97 -14.17
N TRP A 19 -4.19 -3.96 -13.04
CA TRP A 19 -3.49 -2.78 -12.53
C TRP A 19 -2.28 -2.34 -13.36
N LEU A 20 -1.78 -3.17 -14.28
CA LEU A 20 -0.62 -2.79 -15.10
C LEU A 20 -1.02 -1.83 -16.22
N ARG A 21 -2.18 -2.03 -16.86
CA ARG A 21 -2.52 -1.32 -18.11
C ARG A 21 -2.86 0.15 -17.84
N GLY A 22 -1.93 1.05 -18.15
CA GLY A 22 -2.08 2.50 -17.93
C GLY A 22 -1.58 2.99 -16.56
N SER A 23 -1.11 2.11 -15.67
CA SER A 23 -0.41 2.52 -14.46
C SER A 23 1.06 2.80 -14.75
N ARG A 24 1.72 3.52 -13.84
CA ARG A 24 3.17 3.77 -13.93
C ARG A 24 3.98 2.48 -14.02
N LEU A 25 3.46 1.36 -13.51
CA LEU A 25 4.10 0.05 -13.56
C LEU A 25 4.12 -0.55 -14.98
N SER A 26 3.30 -0.08 -15.93
CA SER A 26 3.44 -0.48 -17.35
C SER A 26 4.65 0.15 -18.05
N MET A 27 5.26 1.19 -17.47
CA MET A 27 6.39 1.87 -18.09
C MET A 27 7.70 1.17 -17.70
N SER A 28 8.46 0.72 -18.69
CA SER A 28 9.71 -0.04 -18.49
C SER A 28 10.72 0.66 -17.57
N SER A 29 10.83 1.99 -17.68
CA SER A 29 11.68 2.79 -16.79
C SER A 29 11.26 2.68 -15.33
N TYR A 30 9.95 2.71 -15.04
CA TYR A 30 9.42 2.56 -13.69
C TYR A 30 9.59 1.13 -13.18
N MET A 31 9.39 0.11 -14.03
CA MET A 31 9.65 -1.28 -13.65
C MET A 31 11.08 -1.50 -13.16
N ASN A 32 12.08 -0.92 -13.83
CA ASN A 32 13.46 -1.03 -13.39
C ASN A 32 13.70 -0.41 -12.00
N TYR A 33 12.93 0.60 -11.59
CA TYR A 33 13.04 1.20 -10.25
C TYR A 33 12.40 0.34 -9.14
N VAL A 34 11.37 -0.44 -9.46
CA VAL A 34 10.65 -1.29 -8.49
C VAL A 34 10.99 -2.78 -8.59
N ALA A 35 11.73 -3.20 -9.62
CA ALA A 35 12.09 -4.60 -9.87
C ALA A 35 12.80 -5.25 -8.69
N ASP A 36 13.61 -4.47 -7.95
CA ASP A 36 14.31 -4.97 -6.77
C ASP A 36 13.30 -5.32 -5.64
N GLY A 37 13.20 -6.63 -5.40
CA GLY A 37 12.30 -7.20 -4.40
C GLY A 37 10.81 -7.04 -4.71
N PHE A 38 10.41 -6.91 -5.98
CA PHE A 38 8.98 -6.79 -6.33
C PHE A 38 8.21 -8.05 -5.95
N ASP A 39 8.67 -9.23 -6.38
CA ASP A 39 7.98 -10.49 -6.15
C ASP A 39 7.85 -10.82 -4.65
N THR A 40 8.87 -10.47 -3.86
CA THR A 40 8.85 -10.68 -2.41
C THR A 40 7.84 -9.76 -1.72
N LYS A 41 7.69 -8.51 -2.18
CA LYS A 41 6.67 -7.57 -1.70
C LYS A 41 5.26 -8.02 -2.07
N VAL A 42 5.06 -8.52 -3.29
CA VAL A 42 3.77 -9.09 -3.73
C VAL A 42 3.40 -10.30 -2.87
N ALA A 43 4.34 -11.24 -2.66
CA ALA A 43 4.10 -12.40 -1.81
C ALA A 43 3.78 -12.03 -0.34
N LYS A 44 4.36 -10.95 0.19
CA LYS A 44 3.98 -10.40 1.51
C LYS A 44 2.56 -9.84 1.49
N ALA A 45 2.19 -9.10 0.45
CA ALA A 45 0.84 -8.55 0.29
C ALA A 45 -0.23 -9.66 0.23
N ASP A 46 0.04 -10.78 -0.45
CA ASP A 46 -0.86 -11.94 -0.50
C ASP A 46 -1.10 -12.57 0.88
N LYS A 47 -0.04 -12.64 1.71
CA LYS A 47 -0.17 -13.10 3.11
C LYS A 47 -1.02 -12.14 3.94
N LEU A 48 -0.80 -10.84 3.79
CA LEU A 48 -1.62 -9.82 4.46
C LEU A 48 -3.08 -9.84 4.01
N ALA A 49 -3.35 -10.17 2.73
CA ALA A 49 -4.70 -10.32 2.22
C ALA A 49 -5.46 -11.46 2.91
N THR A 50 -4.75 -12.50 3.36
CA THR A 50 -5.36 -13.58 4.16
C THR A 50 -5.84 -13.05 5.52
N ILE A 51 -5.02 -12.24 6.21
CA ILE A 51 -5.40 -11.60 7.47
C ILE A 51 -6.57 -10.62 7.28
N ALA A 52 -6.56 -9.85 6.19
CA ALA A 52 -7.66 -8.92 5.88
C ALA A 52 -9.01 -9.66 5.75
N LYS A 53 -9.00 -10.84 5.09
CA LYS A 53 -10.19 -11.70 4.99
C LYS A 53 -10.67 -12.24 6.34
N GLU A 54 -9.76 -12.60 7.25
CA GLU A 54 -10.12 -13.03 8.62
C GLU A 54 -10.85 -11.92 9.40
N ILE A 55 -10.44 -10.67 9.21
CA ILE A 55 -11.03 -9.48 9.87
C ILE A 55 -12.33 -9.01 9.18
N GLY A 56 -12.51 -9.41 7.93
CA GLY A 56 -13.65 -9.04 7.08
C GLY A 56 -13.49 -7.67 6.40
N CYS A 57 -12.27 -7.26 6.08
CA CYS A 57 -11.97 -6.01 5.37
C CYS A 57 -11.19 -6.25 4.08
N THR A 58 -11.11 -5.22 3.22
CA THR A 58 -10.22 -5.26 2.05
C THR A 58 -8.76 -5.04 2.46
N LEU A 59 -7.81 -5.47 1.64
CA LEU A 59 -6.38 -5.27 1.92
C LEU A 59 -6.03 -3.77 2.04
N ALA A 60 -6.68 -2.93 1.23
CA ALA A 60 -6.52 -1.49 1.28
C ALA A 60 -7.01 -0.93 2.63
N GLN A 61 -8.19 -1.39 3.08
CA GLN A 61 -8.74 -1.01 4.37
C GLN A 61 -7.86 -1.45 5.54
N LEU A 62 -7.33 -2.67 5.50
CA LEU A 62 -6.39 -3.16 6.51
C LEU A 62 -5.14 -2.27 6.60
N ALA A 63 -4.57 -1.88 5.45
CA ALA A 63 -3.38 -1.04 5.41
C ALA A 63 -3.65 0.36 6.00
N ILE A 64 -4.80 0.96 5.69
CA ILE A 64 -5.19 2.27 6.24
C ILE A 64 -5.45 2.15 7.74
N ALA A 65 -6.19 1.14 8.19
CA ALA A 65 -6.47 0.90 9.60
C ALA A 65 -5.17 0.68 10.40
N TRP A 66 -4.20 -0.05 9.83
CA TRP A 66 -2.88 -0.23 10.44
C TRP A 66 -2.15 1.12 10.61
N CYS A 67 -2.13 1.97 9.58
CA CYS A 67 -1.53 3.31 9.66
C CYS A 67 -2.19 4.19 10.74
N VAL A 68 -3.53 4.22 10.78
CA VAL A 68 -4.30 5.02 11.75
C VAL A 68 -4.05 4.54 13.19
N SER A 69 -3.88 3.24 13.37
CA SER A 69 -3.68 2.65 14.69
C SER A 69 -2.31 2.89 15.33
N ASN A 70 -1.39 3.54 14.61
CA ASN A 70 -0.04 3.83 15.10
C ASN A 70 -0.03 5.17 15.86
N GLU A 71 0.36 5.16 17.14
CA GLU A 71 0.41 6.36 18.00
C GLU A 71 1.36 7.45 17.49
N HIS A 72 2.35 7.09 16.68
CA HIS A 72 3.31 8.04 16.10
C HIS A 72 2.81 8.67 14.78
N VAL A 73 1.64 8.27 14.28
CA VAL A 73 1.06 8.79 13.05
C VAL A 73 -0.06 9.78 13.40
N SER A 74 0.16 11.07 13.14
CA SER A 74 -0.86 12.10 13.38
C SER A 74 -1.88 12.24 12.26
N THR A 75 -1.50 11.89 11.02
CA THR A 75 -2.38 12.04 9.85
C THR A 75 -2.03 11.00 8.80
N VAL A 76 -3.04 10.36 8.23
CA VAL A 76 -2.90 9.43 7.11
C VAL A 76 -3.38 10.13 5.83
N ILE A 77 -2.50 10.23 4.83
CA ILE A 77 -2.82 10.82 3.53
C ILE A 77 -3.31 9.72 2.60
N LEU A 78 -4.51 9.89 2.05
CA LEU A 78 -5.20 8.91 1.21
C LEU A 78 -5.28 9.44 -0.23
N GLY A 79 -5.12 8.54 -1.21
CA GLY A 79 -5.39 8.83 -2.61
C GLY A 79 -6.66 8.12 -3.07
N ALA A 80 -7.57 8.84 -3.72
CA ALA A 80 -8.77 8.28 -4.33
C ALA A 80 -9.00 8.89 -5.71
N SER A 81 -9.33 8.05 -6.69
CA SER A 81 -9.64 8.44 -8.07
C SER A 81 -11.14 8.50 -8.36
N SER A 82 -11.95 8.03 -7.41
CA SER A 82 -13.41 8.05 -7.45
C SER A 82 -13.98 8.21 -6.05
N VAL A 83 -15.26 8.61 -5.96
CA VAL A 83 -15.96 8.75 -4.68
C VAL A 83 -16.10 7.41 -3.97
N ALA A 84 -16.45 6.34 -4.70
CA ALA A 84 -16.56 5.00 -4.12
C ALA A 84 -15.24 4.51 -3.48
N GLN A 85 -14.09 4.82 -4.09
CA GLN A 85 -12.78 4.50 -3.51
C GLN A 85 -12.49 5.34 -2.25
N LEU A 86 -12.95 6.60 -2.23
CA LEU A 86 -12.84 7.45 -1.03
C LEU A 86 -13.70 6.87 0.11
N ASP A 87 -14.94 6.49 -0.18
CA ASP A 87 -15.84 5.88 0.81
C ASP A 87 -15.25 4.58 1.37
N GLU A 88 -14.74 3.70 0.50
CA GLU A 88 -14.05 2.46 0.93
C GLU A 88 -12.85 2.75 1.83
N ASN A 89 -12.04 3.77 1.49
CA ASN A 89 -10.89 4.18 2.29
C ASN A 89 -11.32 4.71 3.67
N LEU A 90 -12.42 5.46 3.76
CA LEU A 90 -12.94 5.98 5.03
C LEU A 90 -13.54 4.88 5.90
N ASP A 91 -14.20 3.89 5.30
CA ASP A 91 -14.74 2.72 6.01
C ASP A 91 -13.67 1.90 6.74
N SER A 92 -12.39 2.08 6.41
CA SER A 92 -11.24 1.49 7.12
C SER A 92 -11.26 1.79 8.63
N LEU A 93 -11.83 2.92 9.04
CA LEU A 93 -11.92 3.31 10.45
C LEU A 93 -12.75 2.32 11.28
N ASN A 94 -13.72 1.65 10.67
CA ASN A 94 -14.55 0.64 11.34
C ASN A 94 -13.79 -0.64 11.72
N PHE A 95 -12.55 -0.79 11.24
CA PHE A 95 -11.72 -1.98 11.47
C PHE A 95 -10.54 -1.71 12.41
N VAL A 96 -10.31 -0.46 12.84
CA VAL A 96 -9.17 -0.10 13.71
C VAL A 96 -9.21 -0.87 15.03
N ASP A 97 -10.39 -0.97 15.65
CA ASP A 97 -10.57 -1.68 16.93
C ASP A 97 -10.38 -3.19 16.79
N LYS A 98 -10.45 -3.73 15.56
CA LYS A 98 -10.24 -5.16 15.28
C LYS A 98 -8.76 -5.52 15.15
N LEU A 99 -7.85 -4.54 15.09
CA LEU A 99 -6.41 -4.79 15.09
C LEU A 99 -5.93 -5.05 16.53
N THR A 100 -6.26 -6.23 17.05
CA THR A 100 -5.78 -6.67 18.35
C THR A 100 -4.24 -6.78 18.37
N PRO A 101 -3.60 -6.75 19.55
CA PRO A 101 -2.14 -6.89 19.64
C PRO A 101 -1.59 -8.14 18.93
N GLU A 102 -2.35 -9.24 18.93
CA GLU A 102 -1.99 -10.49 18.28
C GLU A 102 -2.01 -10.38 16.75
N ILE A 103 -3.04 -9.73 16.20
CA ILE A 103 -3.15 -9.46 14.76
C ILE A 103 -2.03 -8.51 14.33
N ARG A 104 -1.75 -7.47 15.14
CA ARG A 104 -0.65 -6.54 14.86
C ARG A 104 0.70 -7.25 14.80
N ALA A 105 0.98 -8.13 15.77
CA ALA A 105 2.21 -8.91 15.77
C ALA A 105 2.36 -9.79 14.51
N ARG A 106 1.27 -10.42 14.05
CA ARG A 106 1.25 -11.19 12.79
C ARG A 106 1.54 -10.31 11.57
N ILE A 107 0.96 -9.10 11.53
CA ILE A 107 1.20 -8.14 10.44
C ILE A 107 2.67 -7.70 10.43
N ASP A 108 3.22 -7.36 11.59
CA ASP A 108 4.60 -6.88 11.72
C ASP A 108 5.62 -7.96 11.32
N GLU A 109 5.36 -9.24 11.64
CA GLU A 109 6.18 -10.37 11.21
C GLU A 109 6.19 -10.54 9.67
N ILE A 110 5.03 -10.41 9.03
CA ILE A 110 4.92 -10.53 7.57
C ILE A 110 5.58 -9.34 6.87
N ALA A 111 5.32 -8.13 7.38
CA ALA A 111 5.77 -6.89 6.76
C ALA A 111 7.28 -6.65 6.96
N ASP A 112 7.88 -7.18 8.04
CA ASP A 112 9.28 -6.91 8.46
C ASP A 112 9.50 -5.40 8.64
N VAL A 113 8.58 -4.74 9.34
CA VAL A 113 8.62 -3.29 9.55
C VAL A 113 9.71 -2.96 10.58
N ARG A 114 10.90 -2.62 10.09
CA ARG A 114 11.97 -2.01 10.90
C ARG A 114 12.00 -0.52 10.63
N LEU A 115 11.26 0.24 11.42
CA LEU A 115 11.35 1.70 11.41
C LEU A 115 12.72 2.09 11.95
N SER A 116 13.63 2.45 11.06
CA SER A 116 14.93 3.02 11.40
C SER A 116 15.10 4.32 10.64
N ILE A 117 15.71 5.31 11.29
CA ILE A 117 16.07 6.56 10.64
C ILE A 117 17.12 6.21 9.58
N PRO A 118 16.86 6.43 8.28
CA PRO A 118 17.81 6.06 7.25
C PRO A 118 19.05 6.92 7.39
N VAL A 119 20.23 6.28 7.41
CA VAL A 119 21.50 7.01 7.38
C VAL A 119 21.63 7.70 6.02
N PRO A 120 21.89 9.02 5.97
CA PRO A 120 22.08 9.72 4.72
C PRO A 120 23.18 9.06 3.88
N LYS A 121 22.90 8.82 2.60
CA LYS A 121 23.91 8.28 1.68
C LYS A 121 25.09 9.25 1.60
N ALA A 122 26.32 8.75 1.58
CA ALA A 122 27.54 9.56 1.53
C ALA A 122 27.52 10.61 0.40
N ARG A 123 26.95 10.27 -0.76
CA ARG A 123 26.74 11.21 -1.88
C ARG A 123 25.91 12.44 -1.49
N LEU A 124 24.84 12.25 -0.72
CA LEU A 124 23.96 13.34 -0.29
C LEU A 124 24.66 14.24 0.72
N LEU A 125 25.51 13.69 1.59
CA LEU A 125 26.34 14.46 2.51
C LEU A 125 27.38 15.30 1.75
N ALA A 126 28.08 14.70 0.78
CA ALA A 126 29.04 15.42 -0.06
C ALA A 126 28.37 16.54 -0.89
N MET A 127 27.18 16.29 -1.45
CA MET A 127 26.40 17.33 -2.14
C MET A 127 25.97 18.44 -1.18
N ARG A 128 25.58 18.12 0.05
CA ARG A 128 25.22 19.12 1.05
C ARG A 128 26.42 20.01 1.38
N GLU A 129 27.59 19.43 1.66
CA GLU A 129 28.82 20.17 1.99
C GLU A 129 29.33 21.05 0.84
N GLN A 130 29.01 20.69 -0.41
CA GLN A 130 29.41 21.45 -1.59
C GLN A 130 28.54 22.71 -1.83
N TRP A 131 27.25 22.67 -1.47
CA TRP A 131 26.25 23.66 -1.91
C TRP A 131 25.51 24.38 -0.78
N LEU A 132 25.69 23.97 0.48
CA LEU A 132 25.15 24.61 1.69
C LEU A 132 26.29 24.92 2.66
#